data_AF-A0A962T7K8-F1
#
_entry.id   AF-A0A962T7K8-F1
#
_cell.length_a   1.000
_cell.length_b   1.000
_cell.length_c   1.000
_cell.angle_alpha   90.00
_cell.angle_beta   90.00
_cell.angle_gamma   90.00
#
_symmetry.space_group_name_H-M   'P 1'
#
loop_
_entity.id
_entity.type
_entity.pdbx_description
1 polymer ?
#
loop_
_entity_poly.entity_id
_entity_poly.type
_entity_poly.pdbx_seq_one_letter_code
_entity_poly.pdbx_strand_id
1 'polypeptide(L)' 'MPTEAATPRLIDRFGRQITYVRLSVTDRCDLRCVYCMAEDMTFLPRAQVLTLDEIALVGEAFAGLGVRKIRLTGGEPL' A
#
# COMPACT_ATOMS: atom_id res chain seq x y z
N MET A 1 -12.01 -12.82 -31.44
CA MET A 1 -10.90 -13.27 -30.57
C MET A 1 -10.57 -12.11 -29.66
N PRO A 2 -10.73 -12.19 -28.33
CA PRO A 2 -10.41 -11.08 -27.47
C PRO A 2 -8.89 -10.97 -27.40
N THR A 3 -8.38 -9.83 -27.86
CA THR A 3 -6.98 -9.46 -27.77
C THR A 3 -6.63 -9.35 -26.29
N GLU A 4 -5.85 -10.29 -25.78
CA GLU A 4 -5.32 -10.29 -24.42
C GLU A 4 -4.38 -9.09 -24.31
N ALA A 5 -4.93 -7.95 -23.86
CA ALA A 5 -4.19 -6.72 -23.65
C ALA A 5 -3.06 -7.03 -22.69
N ALA A 6 -1.83 -7.04 -23.20
CA ALA A 6 -0.64 -7.30 -22.41
C ALA A 6 -0.61 -6.29 -21.25
N THR A 7 -0.96 -6.75 -20.05
CA THR A 7 -1.02 -5.90 -18.88
C THR A 7 0.36 -5.27 -18.70
N PRO A 8 0.48 -3.94 -18.69
CA PRO A 8 1.77 -3.27 -18.58
C PRO A 8 2.45 -3.78 -17.31
N ARG A 9 3.55 -4.53 -17.46
CA ARG A 9 4.28 -5.08 -16.33
C ARG A 9 5.09 -3.96 -15.70
N LEU A 10 4.81 -3.69 -14.43
CA LEU A 10 5.57 -2.70 -13.67
C LEU A 10 6.97 -3.28 -13.36
N ILE A 11 7.95 -2.92 -14.19
CA ILE A 11 9.34 -3.39 -14.10
C ILE A 11 10.22 -2.22 -13.69
N ASP A 12 10.91 -2.37 -12.57
CA ASP A 12 11.88 -1.39 -12.08
C ASP A 12 13.15 -1.40 -12.96
N ARG A 13 13.98 -0.36 -12.88
CA ARG A 13 15.26 -0.23 -13.63
C ARG A 13 16.23 -1.40 -13.40
N PHE A 14 16.05 -2.13 -12.30
CA PHE A 14 16.79 -3.34 -11.97
C PHE A 14 16.19 -4.64 -12.56
N GLY A 15 15.17 -4.55 -13.42
CA GLY A 15 14.52 -5.72 -14.04
C GLY A 15 13.58 -6.49 -13.10
N ARG A 16 13.26 -5.94 -11.92
CA ARG A 16 12.36 -6.56 -10.95
C ARG A 16 10.91 -6.26 -11.31
N GLN A 17 10.10 -7.30 -11.47
CA GLN A 17 8.66 -7.14 -11.63
C GLN A 17 8.01 -6.86 -10.27
N ILE A 18 7.29 -5.74 -10.16
CA ILE A 18 6.52 -5.42 -8.97
C ILE A 18 5.23 -6.22 -9.00
N THR A 19 5.20 -7.30 -8.22
CA THR A 19 4.04 -8.20 -8.10
C THR A 19 3.22 -7.95 -6.85
N TYR A 20 3.75 -7.16 -5.89
CA TYR A 20 3.07 -6.84 -4.64
C TYR A 20 3.22 -5.37 -4.26
N VAL A 21 2.19 -4.84 -3.62
CA VAL A 21 2.15 -3.47 -3.07
C VAL A 21 1.79 -3.55 -1.59
N ARG A 22 2.44 -2.74 -0.77
CA ARG A 22 2.12 -2.56 0.65
C ARG A 22 1.42 -1.21 0.81
N LEU A 23 0.19 -1.22 1.31
CA LEU A 23 -0.60 0.00 1.57
C LEU A 23 -0.72 0.19 3.07
N SER A 24 -0.13 1.26 3.60
CA SER A 24 -0.27 1.63 5.01
C SER A 24 -1.53 2.46 5.23
N VAL A 25 -2.47 1.95 6.01
CA VAL A 25 -3.80 2.54 6.23
C VAL A 25 -3.82 3.48 7.44
N THR A 26 -2.98 3.23 8.44
CA THR A 26 -2.95 4.01 9.69
C THR A 26 -1.58 3.93 10.33
N ASP A 27 -1.14 5.03 10.93
CA ASP A 27 0.08 5.07 11.76
C ASP A 27 -0.22 4.85 13.25
N ARG A 28 -1.50 4.65 13.61
CA ARG A 28 -1.90 4.36 14.99
C ARG A 28 -1.76 2.88 15.27
N CYS A 29 -0.91 2.56 16.23
CA CYS A 29 -0.72 1.21 16.76
C CYS A 29 -1.04 1.25 18.26
N ASP A 30 -1.81 0.26 18.74
CA ASP A 30 -2.10 0.14 20.17
C ASP A 30 -0.86 -0.35 20.96
N LEU A 31 0.12 -0.91 20.26
CA LEU A 31 1.39 -1.37 20.81
C LEU A 31 2.51 -0.34 20.62
N ARG A 32 3.15 0.05 21.72
CA ARG A 32 4.34 0.91 21.75
C ARG A 32 5.62 0.07 21.80
N CYS A 33 5.96 -0.58 20.69
CA CYS A 33 7.18 -1.38 20.60
C CYS A 33 8.41 -0.47 20.47
N VAL A 34 9.39 -0.61 21.38
CA VAL A 34 10.65 0.18 21.42
C VAL A 34 11.44 0.15 20.10
N TYR A 35 11.34 -0.95 19.34
CA TYR A 35 12.02 -1.12 18.05
C TYR A 35 11.20 -0.66 16.84
N CYS A 36 9.94 -0.25 17.02
CA CYS A 36 9.01 0.07 15.93
C CYS A 36 8.44 1.49 16.01
N MET A 37 8.13 1.97 17.22
CA MET A 37 7.49 3.25 17.46
C MET A 37 8.36 4.09 18.40
N ALA A 38 8.85 5.24 17.92
CA ALA A 38 9.62 6.19 18.74
C ALA A 38 8.74 6.78 19.86
N GLU A 39 9.36 7.13 21.00
CA GLU A 39 8.65 7.62 22.19
C GLU A 39 7.81 8.89 21.92
N ASP A 40 8.33 9.79 21.09
CA ASP A 40 7.65 11.02 20.65
C ASP A 40 7.24 10.93 19.17
N MET A 41 6.17 10.20 18.87
CA MET A 41 5.52 10.27 17.56
C MET A 41 4.41 11.32 17.55
N THR A 42 4.58 12.36 16.74
CA THR A 42 3.46 13.16 16.25
C THR A 42 2.68 12.34 15.24
N PHE A 43 1.54 11.78 15.67
CA PHE A 43 0.60 11.13 14.76
C PHE A 43 0.17 12.11 13.67
N LEU A 44 0.11 11.62 12.43
CA LEU A 44 -0.44 12.43 11.35
C LEU A 44 -1.89 12.84 11.69
N PRO A 45 -2.28 14.09 11.40
CA PRO A 45 -3.68 14.49 11.44
C PRO A 45 -4.50 13.54 10.56
N ARG A 46 -5.69 13.12 11.02
CA ARG A 46 -6.56 12.19 10.28
C ARG A 46 -6.83 12.61 8.83
N ALA A 47 -6.77 13.91 8.55
CA ALA A 47 -6.95 14.48 7.21
C ALA A 47 -5.81 14.17 6.22
N GLN A 48 -4.67 13.69 6.69
CA GLN A 48 -3.53 13.30 5.85
C GLN A 48 -3.47 11.78 5.62
N VAL A 49 -4.37 11.03 6.26
CA VAL A 49 -4.52 9.60 6.02
C VAL A 49 -5.44 9.41 4.81
N LEU A 50 -5.01 8.58 3.87
CA LEU A 50 -5.82 8.23 2.71
C LEU A 50 -7.16 7.63 3.15
N THR A 51 -8.23 8.10 2.53
CA THR A 51 -9.55 7.52 2.68
C THR A 51 -9.60 6.11 2.07
N LEU A 52 -10.58 5.31 2.47
CA LEU A 52 -10.76 3.96 1.90
C LEU A 52 -10.95 3.99 0.38
N ASP A 53 -11.65 5.01 -0.13
CA ASP A 53 -11.89 5.18 -1.56
C ASP A 53 -10.60 5.49 -2.33
N GLU A 54 -9.71 6.32 -1.77
CA GLU A 54 -8.41 6.59 -2.36
C GLU A 54 -7.51 5.36 -2.35
N ILE A 55 -7.53 4.58 -1.26
CA ILE A 55 -6.78 3.32 -1.16
C ILE A 55 -7.30 2.31 -2.21
N ALA A 56 -8.61 2.22 -2.39
CA ALA A 56 -9.23 1.37 -3.41
C ALA A 56 -8.83 1.80 -4.82
N LEU A 57 -8.91 3.10 -5.13
CA LEU A 57 -8.51 3.67 -6.42
C LEU A 57 -7.04 3.37 -6.74
N VAL A 58 -6.14 3.55 -5.77
CA VAL A 58 -4.73 3.24 -5.91
C VAL A 58 -4.52 1.73 -6.10
N GLY A 59 -5.23 0.89 -5.35
CA GLY A 59 -5.19 -0.56 -5.48
C GLY A 59 -5.62 -1.05 -6.86
N GLU A 60 -6.70 -0.50 -7.42
CA GLU A 60 -7.18 -0.80 -8.76
C GLU A 60 -6.19 -0.37 -9.83
N ALA A 61 -5.61 0.82 -9.71
CA ALA A 61 -4.57 1.29 -10.61
C ALA A 61 -3.36 0.35 -10.63
N PHE A 62 -2.88 -0.10 -9.46
CA PHE A 62 -1.79 -1.06 -9.37
C PHE A 62 -2.15 -2.45 -9.88
N ALA A 63 -3.40 -2.91 -9.65
CA ALA A 63 -3.89 -4.16 -10.22
C ALA A 63 -3.88 -4.13 -11.76
N GLY A 64 -4.26 -2.99 -12.35
CA GLY A 64 -4.16 -2.74 -13.79
C GLY A 64 -2.73 -2.73 -14.35
N LEU A 65 -1.73 -2.57 -13.49
CA LEU A 65 -0.30 -2.61 -13.81
C LEU A 65 0.36 -3.97 -13.50
N GLY A 66 -0.45 -5.00 -13.24
CA GLY A 66 0.01 -6.38 -13.06
C GLY A 66 0.44 -6.75 -11.64
N VAL A 67 0.14 -5.91 -10.64
CA VAL A 67 0.27 -6.27 -9.22
C VAL A 67 -0.78 -7.33 -8.88
N ARG A 68 -0.36 -8.41 -8.22
CA ARG A 68 -1.24 -9.55 -7.86
C ARG A 68 -1.52 -9.64 -6.36
N LYS A 69 -0.74 -8.94 -5.54
CA LYS A 69 -0.82 -9.04 -4.08
C LYS A 69 -0.81 -7.65 -3.45
N ILE A 70 -1.90 -7.30 -2.78
CA ILE A 70 -1.96 -6.07 -1.98
C ILE A 70 -1.89 -6.49 -0.51
N ARG A 71 -0.87 -5.99 0.20
CA ARG A 71 -0.72 -6.18 1.64
C ARG A 71 -1.10 -4.89 2.34
N LEU A 72 -2.21 -4.91 3.06
CA LEU A 72 -2.57 -3.83 3.96
C LEU A 72 -1.67 -3.89 5.20
N THR A 73 -1.12 -2.74 5.57
CA THR A 73 -0.31 -2.53 6.76
C THR A 73 -0.72 -1.25 7.46
N GLY A 74 -0.05 -0.94 8.55
CA GLY A 74 -0.29 0.21 9.41
C GLY A 74 0.18 -0.17 10.81
N GLY A 75 -0.32 0.52 11.83
CA GLY A 75 -0.41 -0.05 13.17
C GLY A 75 -1.43 -1.19 13.23
N GLU A 76 -2.37 -1.19 14.18
CA GLU A 76 -3.41 -2.24 14.28
C GLU A 76 -4.48 -1.98 13.19
N PRO A 77 -4.68 -2.87 12.20
CA PRO A 77 -5.62 -2.66 11.10
C PRO A 77 -7.06 -3.12 11.45
N LEU A 78 -7.37 -3.37 12.73
CA LEU A 78 -8.65 -3.88 13.23
C LEU A 78 -9.56 -2.77 13.76
#